data_AF-A0A2C5YVM3-F1
#
_entry.id   AF-A0A2C5YVM3-F1
#
_cell.length_a   1.000
_cell.length_b   1.000
_cell.length_c   1.000
_cell.angle_alpha   90.00
_cell.angle_beta   90.00
_cell.angle_gamma   90.00
#
_symmetry.space_group_name_H-M   'P 1'
#
loop_
_entity.id
_entity.type
_entity.pdbx_description
1 polymer ?
#
loop_
_entity_poly.entity_id
_entity_poly.type
_entity_poly.pdbx_seq_one_letter_code
_entity_poly.pdbx_strand_id
1 'polypeptide(L)'
;MTHNAQVARQLAALAARLARQRSTTQAQLLATHALERQWRQKQSAMDDALAPLSPASLYQRLAQGVQEQAAVCHALEESFLDGGADALGPAPERDVADWVRRYRDAKCLLYLRQERKERWDEGRVGGWR
;
A
#
# COMPACT_ATOMS: atom_id res chain seq x y z
N MET A 1 66.07 -39.34 4.18
CA MET A 1 65.16 -39.20 3.00
C MET A 1 63.70 -39.55 3.30
N THR A 2 63.42 -40.48 4.23
CA THR A 2 62.05 -40.90 4.62
C THR A 2 61.20 -39.78 5.24
N HIS A 3 61.80 -38.89 6.04
CA HIS A 3 61.12 -37.75 6.67
C HIS A 3 60.53 -36.76 5.63
N ASN A 4 61.33 -36.33 4.65
CA ASN A 4 60.87 -35.44 3.59
C ASN A 4 59.70 -36.03 2.78
N ALA A 5 59.75 -37.34 2.51
CA ALA A 5 58.67 -38.04 1.81
C ALA A 5 57.38 -38.15 2.65
N GLN A 6 57.48 -38.16 3.99
CA GLN A 6 56.33 -38.17 4.88
C GLN A 6 55.71 -36.77 5.00
N VAL A 7 56.53 -35.73 5.12
CA VAL A 7 56.08 -34.33 5.13
C VAL A 7 55.42 -33.96 3.79
N ALA A 8 55.99 -34.37 2.66
CA ALA A 8 55.41 -34.14 1.34
C ALA A 8 54.00 -34.77 1.20
N ARG A 9 53.80 -35.99 1.72
CA ARG A 9 52.49 -36.66 1.74
C ARG A 9 51.48 -35.94 2.63
N GLN A 10 51.90 -35.46 3.78
CA GLN A 10 51.05 -34.67 4.68
C GLN A 10 50.63 -33.34 4.04
N LEU A 11 51.58 -32.63 3.39
CA LEU A 11 51.30 -31.40 2.65
C LEU A 11 50.30 -31.64 1.51
N ALA A 12 50.44 -32.72 0.74
CA ALA A 12 49.50 -33.07 -0.33
C ALA A 12 48.09 -33.33 0.21
N ALA A 13 47.98 -34.06 1.34
CA ALA A 13 46.69 -34.32 1.98
C ALA A 13 46.02 -33.04 2.49
N LEU A 14 46.79 -32.13 3.10
CA LEU A 14 46.31 -30.83 3.56
C LEU A 14 45.87 -29.94 2.40
N ALA A 15 46.65 -29.88 1.31
CA ALA A 15 46.29 -29.13 0.11
C ALA A 15 44.99 -29.63 -0.51
N ALA A 16 44.79 -30.96 -0.59
CA ALA A 16 43.56 -31.54 -1.08
C ALA A 16 42.36 -31.22 -0.16
N ARG A 17 42.55 -31.23 1.16
CA ARG A 17 41.50 -30.84 2.13
C ARG A 17 41.15 -29.36 2.00
N LEU A 18 42.15 -28.48 1.89
CA LEU A 18 41.96 -27.05 1.70
C LEU A 18 41.20 -26.77 0.40
N ALA A 19 41.56 -27.43 -0.70
CA ALA A 19 40.88 -27.28 -1.99
C ALA A 19 39.40 -27.68 -1.91
N ARG A 20 39.09 -28.80 -1.24
CA ARG A 20 37.69 -29.22 -1.00
C ARG A 20 36.93 -28.20 -0.14
N GLN A 21 37.52 -27.76 0.96
CA GLN A 21 36.90 -26.76 1.83
C GLN A 21 36.61 -25.46 1.08
N ARG A 22 37.57 -24.95 0.29
CA ARG A 22 37.38 -23.76 -0.55
C ARG A 22 36.23 -23.93 -1.55
N SER A 23 36.16 -25.07 -2.24
CA SER A 23 35.08 -25.36 -3.17
C SER A 23 33.71 -25.38 -2.49
N THR A 24 33.60 -26.06 -1.34
CA THR A 24 32.36 -26.08 -0.55
C THR A 24 31.95 -24.70 -0.08
N THR A 25 32.88 -23.91 0.47
CA THR A 25 32.59 -22.55 0.94
C THR A 25 32.17 -21.64 -0.22
N GLN A 26 32.79 -21.77 -1.39
CA GLN A 26 32.42 -21.00 -2.57
C GLN A 26 31.00 -21.35 -3.05
N ALA A 27 30.64 -22.64 -3.07
CA ALA A 27 29.30 -23.09 -3.42
C ALA A 27 28.25 -22.56 -2.42
N GLN A 28 28.56 -22.59 -1.12
CA GLN A 28 27.70 -22.04 -0.08
C GLN A 28 27.51 -20.53 -0.25
N LEU A 29 28.58 -19.78 -0.52
CA LEU A 29 28.52 -18.33 -0.74
C LEU A 29 27.63 -17.97 -1.95
N LEU A 30 27.72 -18.73 -3.03
CA LEU A 30 26.86 -18.52 -4.20
C LEU A 30 25.38 -18.82 -3.86
N ALA A 31 25.13 -19.87 -3.08
CA ALA A 31 23.79 -20.22 -2.64
C ALA A 31 23.19 -19.15 -1.70
N THR A 32 23.97 -18.60 -0.76
CA THR A 32 23.51 -17.53 0.13
C THR A 32 23.18 -16.26 -0.65
N HIS A 33 24.01 -15.87 -1.62
CA HIS A 33 23.69 -14.72 -2.48
C HIS A 33 22.44 -14.95 -3.34
N ALA A 34 22.18 -16.18 -3.77
CA ALA A 34 20.94 -16.51 -4.47
C ALA A 34 19.71 -16.34 -3.56
N LEU A 35 19.77 -16.84 -2.33
CA LEU A 35 18.71 -16.68 -1.33
C LEU A 35 18.48 -15.22 -0.96
N GLU A 36 19.54 -14.43 -0.82
CA GLU A 36 19.44 -13.00 -0.53
C GLU A 36 18.68 -12.26 -1.63
N ARG A 37 19.01 -12.53 -2.91
CA ARG A 37 18.28 -11.93 -4.04
C ARG A 37 16.81 -12.34 -4.05
N GLN A 38 16.51 -13.61 -3.79
CA GLN A 38 15.13 -14.09 -3.72
C GLN A 38 14.35 -13.44 -2.57
N TRP A 39 15.00 -13.26 -1.41
CA TRP A 39 14.39 -12.60 -0.26
C TRP A 39 14.10 -11.13 -0.56
N ARG A 40 15.06 -10.38 -1.13
CA ARG A 40 14.85 -8.98 -1.54
C ARG A 40 13.71 -8.85 -2.55
N GLN A 41 13.59 -9.78 -3.49
CA GLN A 41 12.48 -9.81 -4.45
C GLN A 41 11.13 -10.03 -3.76
N LYS A 42 11.06 -10.97 -2.81
CA LYS A 42 9.84 -11.23 -2.03
C LYS A 42 9.46 -10.03 -1.16
N GLN A 43 10.44 -9.39 -0.54
CA GLN A 43 10.21 -8.19 0.26
C GLN A 43 9.66 -7.06 -0.60
N SER A 44 10.27 -6.78 -1.76
CA SER A 44 9.76 -5.77 -2.70
C SER A 44 8.33 -6.07 -3.12
N ALA A 45 8.03 -7.32 -3.49
CA ALA A 45 6.68 -7.71 -3.90
C ALA A 45 5.65 -7.55 -2.76
N MET A 46 6.06 -7.80 -1.51
CA MET A 46 5.24 -7.57 -0.34
C MET A 46 5.01 -6.08 -0.10
N ASP A 47 6.06 -5.27 -0.15
CA ASP A 47 5.98 -3.81 0.03
C ASP A 47 5.08 -3.18 -1.03
N ASP A 48 5.20 -3.60 -2.29
CA ASP A 48 4.35 -3.17 -3.40
C ASP A 48 2.88 -3.56 -3.18
N ALA A 49 2.63 -4.79 -2.72
CA ALA A 49 1.28 -5.27 -2.42
C ALA A 49 0.64 -4.54 -1.24
N LEU A 50 1.45 -4.13 -0.25
CA LEU A 50 0.98 -3.43 0.95
C LEU A 50 0.90 -1.91 0.77
N ALA A 51 1.60 -1.32 -0.20
CA ALA A 51 1.66 0.12 -0.42
C ALA A 51 0.27 0.81 -0.48
N PRO A 52 -0.78 0.26 -1.13
CA PRO A 52 -2.11 0.87 -1.17
C PRO A 52 -2.84 0.86 0.19
N LEU A 53 -2.41 0.00 1.11
CA LEU A 53 -2.93 -0.15 2.46
C LEU A 53 -2.07 0.57 3.50
N SER A 54 -0.99 1.23 3.07
CA SER A 54 -0.20 2.06 3.95
C SER A 54 -1.05 3.20 4.55
N PRO A 55 -0.73 3.66 5.78
CA PRO A 55 -1.46 4.77 6.39
C PRO A 55 -1.53 6.02 5.51
N ALA A 56 -0.45 6.34 4.79
CA ALA A 56 -0.40 7.48 3.88
C ALA A 56 -1.36 7.29 2.69
N SER A 57 -1.36 6.13 2.05
CA SER A 57 -2.27 5.82 0.93
C SER A 57 -3.73 5.83 1.37
N LEU A 58 -4.04 5.26 2.53
CA LEU A 58 -5.40 5.27 3.09
C LEU A 58 -5.86 6.68 3.44
N TYR A 59 -4.97 7.50 4.01
CA TYR A 59 -5.25 8.90 4.29
C TYR A 59 -5.52 9.70 3.01
N GLN A 60 -4.66 9.55 2.00
CA GLN A 60 -4.84 10.20 0.70
C GLN A 60 -6.19 9.83 0.07
N ARG A 61 -6.56 8.54 0.09
CA ARG A 61 -7.87 8.08 -0.40
C ARG A 61 -9.03 8.66 0.40
N LEU A 62 -8.90 8.77 1.72
CA LEU A 62 -9.92 9.41 2.56
C LEU A 62 -10.06 10.89 2.24
N ALA A 63 -8.95 11.62 2.12
CA ALA A 63 -8.93 13.03 1.76
C ALA A 63 -9.54 13.27 0.37
N GLN A 64 -9.17 12.46 -0.62
CA GLN A 64 -9.78 12.49 -1.95
C GLN A 64 -11.29 12.22 -1.87
N GLY A 65 -11.72 11.21 -1.14
CA GLY A 65 -13.14 10.88 -0.97
C GLY A 65 -13.97 11.97 -0.27
N VAL A 66 -13.35 12.83 0.54
CA VAL A 66 -13.99 14.04 1.08
C VAL A 66 -14.21 15.07 -0.05
N GLN A 67 -13.17 15.34 -0.85
CA GLN A 67 -13.26 16.29 -1.96
C GLN A 67 -14.27 15.86 -3.02
N GLU A 68 -14.23 14.58 -3.42
CA GLU A 68 -15.18 14.01 -4.39
C GLU A 68 -16.61 14.10 -3.88
N GLN A 69 -16.85 13.83 -2.60
CA GLN A 69 -18.20 13.94 -2.03
C GLN A 69 -18.70 15.38 -1.94
N ALA A 70 -17.79 16.34 -1.67
CA ALA A 70 -18.12 17.75 -1.70
C ALA A 70 -18.52 18.17 -3.12
N ALA A 71 -17.79 17.72 -4.14
CA ALA A 71 -18.13 17.96 -5.54
C ALA A 71 -19.48 17.33 -5.93
N VAL A 72 -19.81 16.13 -5.44
CA VAL A 72 -21.14 15.52 -5.65
C VAL A 72 -22.25 16.37 -5.03
N CYS A 73 -22.04 16.90 -3.81
CA CYS A 73 -23.03 17.78 -3.18
C CYS A 73 -23.23 19.06 -3.99
N HIS A 74 -22.13 19.66 -4.47
CA HIS A 74 -22.17 20.85 -5.32
C HIS A 74 -22.91 20.59 -6.63
N ALA A 75 -22.61 19.48 -7.32
CA ALA A 75 -23.28 19.11 -8.56
C ALA A 75 -24.79 18.85 -8.36
N LEU A 76 -25.19 18.30 -7.21
CA LEU A 76 -26.61 18.15 -6.85
C LEU A 76 -27.29 19.51 -6.61
N GLU A 77 -26.58 20.46 -6.00
CA GLU A 77 -27.06 21.83 -5.81
C GLU A 77 -27.23 22.54 -7.16
N GLU A 78 -26.23 22.47 -8.04
CA GLU A 78 -26.29 23.02 -9.40
C GLU A 78 -27.42 22.40 -10.22
N SER A 79 -27.52 21.06 -10.24
CA SER A 79 -28.58 20.36 -10.98
C SER A 79 -30.00 20.75 -10.52
N PHE A 80 -30.17 21.12 -9.25
CA PHE A 80 -31.47 21.58 -8.75
C PHE A 80 -31.81 22.99 -9.27
N LEU A 81 -30.83 23.88 -9.29
CA LEU A 81 -30.98 25.26 -9.77
C LEU A 81 -31.22 25.29 -11.29
N ASP A 82 -30.45 24.51 -12.05
CA ASP A 82 -30.56 24.44 -13.51
C ASP A 82 -31.89 23.82 -13.95
N GLY A 83 -32.38 22.80 -13.24
CA GLY A 83 -33.67 22.16 -13.54
C GLY A 83 -34.89 23.08 -13.37
N GLY A 84 -34.76 24.17 -12.61
CA GLY A 84 -35.80 25.18 -12.45
C GLY A 84 -35.75 26.32 -13.47
N ALA A 85 -34.62 26.51 -14.16
CA ALA A 85 -34.41 27.61 -15.11
C ALA A 85 -34.99 27.31 -16.50
N ASP A 86 -34.95 26.05 -16.95
CA ASP A 86 -35.43 25.62 -18.27
C ASP A 86 -36.86 25.03 -18.27
N ALA A 87 -37.45 24.79 -17.09
CA ALA A 87 -38.80 24.27 -16.98
C ALA A 87 -39.83 25.41 -16.98
N LEU A 88 -40.76 25.41 -17.93
CA LEU A 88 -41.98 26.25 -17.90
C LEU A 88 -42.93 25.77 -16.78
N GLY A 89 -42.58 26.07 -15.53
CA GLY A 89 -43.42 25.81 -14.35
C GLY A 89 -42.65 25.18 -13.17
N PRO A 90 -43.23 25.21 -11.97
CA PRO A 90 -42.62 24.58 -10.79
C PRO A 90 -42.45 23.06 -11.01
N ALA A 91 -41.28 22.53 -10.64
CA ALA A 91 -41.02 21.10 -10.66
C ALA A 91 -42.07 20.35 -9.80
N PRO A 92 -42.48 19.14 -10.21
CA PRO A 92 -43.48 18.39 -9.46
C PRO A 92 -42.93 18.06 -8.05
N GLU A 93 -43.78 18.15 -7.03
CA GLU A 93 -43.38 18.00 -5.61
C GLU A 93 -42.63 16.69 -5.31
N ARG A 94 -42.94 15.62 -6.06
CA ARG A 94 -42.26 14.33 -5.95
C ARG A 94 -40.78 14.40 -6.32
N ASP A 95 -40.43 15.17 -7.34
CA ASP A 95 -39.05 15.30 -7.82
C ASP A 95 -38.22 16.12 -6.82
N VAL A 96 -38.83 17.13 -6.20
CA VAL A 96 -38.22 17.91 -5.12
C VAL A 96 -37.98 17.02 -3.90
N ALA A 97 -38.97 16.23 -3.47
CA ALA A 97 -38.82 15.32 -2.32
C ALA A 97 -37.72 14.27 -2.56
N ASP A 98 -37.62 13.74 -3.78
CA ASP A 98 -36.60 12.78 -4.17
C ASP A 98 -35.20 13.41 -4.21
N TRP A 99 -35.08 14.63 -4.71
CA TRP A 99 -33.84 15.40 -4.66
C TRP A 99 -33.40 15.68 -3.24
N VAL A 100 -34.30 16.18 -2.37
CA VAL A 100 -33.99 16.48 -0.96
C VAL A 100 -33.44 15.25 -0.25
N ARG A 101 -34.03 14.07 -0.49
CA ARG A 101 -33.54 12.82 0.10
C ARG A 101 -32.11 12.52 -0.34
N ARG A 102 -31.85 12.53 -1.66
CA ARG A 102 -30.51 12.26 -2.23
C ARG A 102 -29.46 13.25 -1.73
N TYR A 103 -29.81 14.52 -1.67
CA TYR A 103 -28.93 15.57 -1.19
C TYR A 103 -28.59 15.42 0.30
N ARG A 104 -29.59 15.09 1.13
CA ARG A 104 -29.37 14.81 2.55
C ARG A 104 -28.46 13.60 2.74
N ASP A 105 -28.68 12.52 2.00
CA ASP A 105 -27.82 11.33 2.07
C ASP A 105 -26.38 11.65 1.66
N ALA A 106 -26.20 12.46 0.60
CA ALA A 106 -24.90 12.92 0.14
C ALA A 106 -24.17 13.79 1.18
N LYS A 107 -24.88 14.73 1.85
CA LYS A 107 -24.31 15.56 2.92
C LYS A 107 -23.99 14.76 4.18
N CYS A 108 -24.85 13.81 4.57
CA CYS A 108 -24.57 12.89 5.68
C CYS A 108 -23.26 12.13 5.45
N LEU A 109 -23.05 11.62 4.23
CA LEU A 109 -21.81 10.93 3.87
C LEU A 109 -20.59 11.86 3.86
N LEU A 110 -20.75 13.11 3.39
CA LEU A 110 -19.70 14.12 3.44
C LEU A 110 -19.24 14.39 4.87
N TYR A 111 -20.18 14.68 5.78
CA TYR A 111 -19.86 14.97 7.18
C TYR A 111 -19.21 13.77 7.86
N LEU A 112 -19.70 12.55 7.60
CA LEU A 112 -19.09 11.34 8.13
C LEU A 112 -17.62 11.18 7.69
N ARG A 113 -17.30 11.49 6.44
CA ARG A 113 -15.93 11.43 5.92
C ARG A 113 -15.05 12.53 6.52
N GLN A 114 -15.58 13.74 6.68
CA GLN A 114 -14.89 14.85 7.35
C GLN A 114 -14.53 14.50 8.80
N GLU A 115 -15.49 14.02 9.59
CA GLU A 115 -15.20 13.62 10.97
C GLU A 115 -14.19 12.47 11.05
N ARG A 116 -14.24 11.51 10.12
CA ARG A 116 -13.24 10.43 10.04
C ARG A 116 -11.85 11.00 9.73
N LYS A 117 -11.76 11.97 8.83
CA LYS A 117 -10.50 12.64 8.51
C LYS A 117 -9.98 13.44 9.70
N GLU A 118 -10.83 14.21 10.38
CA GLU A 118 -10.46 14.97 11.58
C GLU A 118 -10.00 14.03 12.71
N ARG A 119 -10.73 12.94 12.95
CA ARG A 119 -10.29 11.92 13.92
C ARG A 119 -8.94 11.31 13.53
N TRP A 120 -8.66 11.16 12.24
CA TRP A 120 -7.35 10.70 11.75
C TRP A 120 -6.26 11.75 12.00
N ASP A 121 -6.52 13.02 11.66
CA ASP A 121 -5.61 14.15 11.86
C ASP A 121 -5.26 14.33 13.36
N GLU A 122 -6.23 14.06 14.24
CA GLU A 122 -6.04 14.06 15.70
C GLU A 122 -5.41 12.77 16.26
N GLY A 123 -5.13 11.76 15.43
CA GLY A 123 -4.55 10.49 15.86
C GLY A 123 -5.48 9.60 16.70
N ARG A 124 -6.81 9.79 16.61
CA ARG A 124 -7.84 9.02 17.32
C ARG A 124 -8.33 7.79 16.57
N VAL A 125 -7.69 7.45 15.44
CA VAL A 125 -8.01 6.25 14.65
C VAL A 125 -7.17 5.09 15.17
N GLY A 126 -7.74 4.28 16.06
CA GLY A 126 -7.26 2.95 16.46
C GLY A 126 -5.77 2.82 16.80
N GLY A 127 -5.41 2.96 18.08
CA GLY A 127 -4.47 2.06 18.79
C GLY A 127 -3.04 1.84 18.31
N TRP A 128 -2.48 2.60 17.38
CA TRP A 128 -1.07 2.49 17.01
C TRP A 128 -0.32 3.76 17.41
N ARG A 129 0.09 3.79 18.68
CA ARG A 129 1.27 4.52 19.16
C ARG A 129 2.40 3.54 19.35
#